data_AF-A0A068FNU8-F1
#
_entry.id   AF-A0A068FNU8-F1
#
_cell.length_a   1.000
_cell.length_b   1.000
_cell.length_c   1.000
_cell.angle_alpha   90.00
_cell.angle_beta   90.00
_cell.angle_gamma   90.00
#
_symmetry.space_group_name_H-M   'P 1'
#
loop_
_entity.id
_entity.type
_entity.pdbx_description
1 polymer ?
#
loop_
_entity_poly.entity_id
_entity_poly.type
_entity_poly.pdbx_seq_one_letter_code
_entity_poly.pdbx_strand_id
1 'polypeptide(L)'
;MGSTDMEDKLRQLECLFTWGVKQSDIADLNSILQKLHDRIRFCPLKYHATYYNLLAFISHLEGKTDTALDYLQKAESALKEDQRKETEYLVTFSSFAWIHYYLQRINDAEEYLNKVNGICKDIPGSSVYSCSLPIIHGEKAWSFLRLGRTFYEQAKESFSKALKEEPDNELFNVGYAIVLYRLHGMTQAEDPGKVIAQLRKALSLEPANSEIMVLLALKLQGSKRQEAQNLIKEALRLSPDVPQVTSYVAKYFRTEGNIEESLSVLKRAVELAPNSSFLHHQIGLCHKQQLIQMFEEKKHGSRISAAQKAAKVSECIQYFSKAVELKPNNIYAKVNLADAFGESRQLGEAEIIFCELIDDNTLSESEKQHCHTSYGLFLLYKKKDEDKAVSQFKLAFRIPVDTYERKQAGKKLKMIAERNLNNKKKVKEALEILALISSEKGQETQAKKYQQRAQQHSSHTDELTQDFAKRLEF
;
A
#
# COMPACT_ATOMS: atom_id res chain seq x y z
N MET A 1 -5.42 21.19 -41.13
CA MET A 1 -6.12 21.97 -40.09
C MET A 1 -6.96 21.13 -39.14
N GLY A 2 -7.38 19.89 -39.48
CA GLY A 2 -8.32 19.11 -38.63
C GLY A 2 -7.73 18.36 -37.42
N SER A 3 -6.55 17.76 -37.49
CA SER A 3 -6.05 16.92 -36.37
C SER A 3 -5.59 17.74 -35.16
N THR A 4 -4.92 18.86 -35.40
CA THR A 4 -4.44 19.76 -34.33
C THR A 4 -5.62 20.39 -33.58
N ASP A 5 -6.65 20.83 -34.29
CA ASP A 5 -7.88 21.38 -33.69
C ASP A 5 -8.60 20.33 -32.82
N MET A 6 -8.70 19.09 -33.31
CA MET A 6 -9.31 18.00 -32.54
C MET A 6 -8.54 17.69 -31.25
N GLU A 7 -7.20 17.61 -31.31
CA GLU A 7 -6.39 17.38 -30.11
C GLU A 7 -6.52 18.52 -29.09
N ASP A 8 -6.62 19.76 -29.54
CA ASP A 8 -6.81 20.93 -28.67
C ASP A 8 -8.17 20.90 -27.97
N LYS A 9 -9.23 20.42 -28.64
CA LYS A 9 -10.54 20.16 -28.00
C LYS A 9 -10.44 19.03 -26.96
N LEU A 10 -9.83 17.91 -27.34
CA LEU A 10 -9.70 16.73 -26.47
C LEU A 10 -8.90 17.00 -25.19
N ARG A 11 -7.85 17.84 -25.28
CA ARG A 11 -7.03 18.25 -24.13
C ARG A 11 -7.77 19.08 -23.09
N GLN A 12 -8.92 19.67 -23.44
CA GLN A 12 -9.76 20.43 -22.51
C GLN A 12 -10.70 19.55 -21.69
N LEU A 13 -10.89 18.28 -22.08
CA LEU A 13 -11.77 17.34 -21.37
C LEU A 13 -11.19 16.96 -20.01
N GLU A 14 -12.06 16.61 -19.05
CA GLU A 14 -11.65 16.13 -17.72
C GLU A 14 -11.87 14.62 -17.60
N CYS A 15 -10.81 13.83 -17.82
CA CYS A 15 -10.83 12.38 -17.68
C CYS A 15 -9.42 11.81 -17.46
N LEU A 16 -9.29 10.48 -17.37
CA LEU A 16 -8.02 9.79 -17.15
C LEU A 16 -6.93 10.15 -18.18
N PHE A 17 -7.31 10.47 -19.41
CA PHE A 17 -6.40 10.87 -20.50
C PHE A 17 -5.78 12.26 -20.31
N THR A 18 -6.41 13.14 -19.51
CA THR A 18 -5.96 14.51 -19.27
C THR A 18 -5.52 14.75 -17.82
N TRP A 19 -5.80 13.83 -16.89
CA TRP A 19 -5.40 13.93 -15.49
C TRP A 19 -3.92 13.62 -15.20
N GLY A 20 -3.09 13.45 -16.23
CA GLY A 20 -1.65 13.29 -16.10
C GLY A 20 -1.20 11.92 -15.62
N VAL A 21 -2.04 10.89 -15.72
CA VAL A 21 -1.67 9.50 -15.41
C VAL A 21 -0.87 8.93 -16.58
N LYS A 22 0.39 8.55 -16.34
CA LYS A 22 1.20 7.86 -17.36
C LYS A 22 1.31 6.38 -17.04
N GLN A 23 1.53 5.56 -18.08
CA GLN A 23 1.78 4.12 -17.92
C GLN A 23 2.97 3.83 -17.01
N SER A 24 4.02 4.66 -17.06
CA SER A 24 5.20 4.58 -16.19
C SER A 24 4.90 4.72 -14.70
N ASP A 25 3.79 5.38 -14.36
CA ASP A 25 3.43 5.68 -12.97
C ASP A 25 2.66 4.51 -12.32
N ILE A 26 2.24 3.53 -13.13
CA ILE A 26 1.41 2.41 -12.71
C ILE A 26 2.30 1.19 -12.49
N ALA A 27 2.55 0.86 -11.21
CA ALA A 27 3.52 -0.16 -10.83
C ALA A 27 3.19 -1.60 -11.30
N ASP A 28 1.95 -1.91 -11.69
CA ASP A 28 1.51 -3.21 -12.28
C ASP A 28 0.09 -3.11 -12.85
N LEU A 29 -0.04 -2.99 -14.17
CA LEU A 29 -1.31 -2.87 -14.89
C LEU A 29 -2.18 -4.14 -14.75
N ASN A 30 -1.59 -5.33 -14.93
CA ASN A 30 -2.30 -6.60 -14.93
C ASN A 30 -3.00 -6.87 -13.59
N SER A 31 -2.31 -6.60 -12.46
CA SER A 31 -2.92 -6.75 -11.13
C SER A 31 -4.07 -5.78 -10.90
N ILE A 32 -4.03 -4.58 -11.50
CA ILE A 32 -5.12 -3.59 -11.37
C ILE A 32 -6.32 -4.05 -12.18
N LEU A 33 -6.11 -4.51 -13.41
CA LEU A 33 -7.13 -5.09 -14.28
C LEU A 33 -7.93 -6.18 -13.56
N GLN A 34 -7.24 -7.19 -13.04
CA GLN A 34 -7.89 -8.29 -12.31
C GLN A 34 -8.67 -7.79 -11.09
N LYS A 35 -8.11 -6.85 -10.32
CA LYS A 35 -8.80 -6.27 -9.14
C LYS A 35 -10.05 -5.49 -9.51
N LEU A 36 -10.05 -4.80 -10.64
CA LEU A 36 -11.21 -4.06 -11.13
C LEU A 36 -12.30 -5.03 -11.57
N HIS A 37 -11.97 -6.11 -12.27
CA HIS A 37 -12.92 -7.18 -12.60
C HIS A 37 -13.52 -7.85 -11.36
N ASP A 38 -12.68 -8.19 -10.38
CA ASP A 38 -13.14 -8.76 -9.12
C ASP A 38 -14.07 -7.77 -8.40
N ARG A 39 -13.73 -6.48 -8.38
CA ARG A 39 -14.60 -5.46 -7.77
C ARG A 39 -15.94 -5.36 -8.46
N ILE A 40 -15.99 -5.24 -9.78
CA ILE A 40 -17.24 -5.17 -10.56
C ILE A 40 -18.14 -6.37 -10.25
N ARG A 41 -17.56 -7.57 -10.09
CA ARG A 41 -18.31 -8.78 -9.76
C ARG A 41 -19.03 -8.72 -8.42
N PHE A 42 -18.47 -8.02 -7.43
CA PHE A 42 -18.95 -8.06 -6.04
C PHE A 42 -19.48 -6.72 -5.50
N CYS A 43 -19.23 -5.59 -6.17
CA CYS A 43 -19.65 -4.28 -5.69
C CYS A 43 -21.01 -3.85 -6.25
N PRO A 44 -21.74 -2.95 -5.55
CA PRO A 44 -22.96 -2.35 -6.08
C PRO A 44 -22.75 -1.61 -7.40
N LEU A 45 -23.82 -1.55 -8.22
CA LEU A 45 -23.84 -0.95 -9.57
C LEU A 45 -23.28 0.48 -9.63
N LYS A 46 -23.55 1.30 -8.61
CA LYS A 46 -23.12 2.70 -8.52
C LYS A 46 -21.61 2.97 -8.63
N TYR A 47 -20.76 1.94 -8.49
CA TYR A 47 -19.30 2.07 -8.68
C TYR A 47 -18.80 1.58 -10.04
N HIS A 48 -19.67 0.92 -10.83
CA HIS A 48 -19.26 0.18 -12.03
C HIS A 48 -18.75 1.12 -13.11
N ALA A 49 -19.41 2.26 -13.33
CA ALA A 49 -19.01 3.24 -14.35
C ALA A 49 -17.55 3.70 -14.18
N THR A 50 -17.16 4.10 -12.97
CA THR A 50 -15.77 4.48 -12.65
C THR A 50 -14.79 3.34 -12.93
N TYR A 51 -15.16 2.10 -12.58
CA TYR A 51 -14.29 0.94 -12.77
C TYR A 51 -14.15 0.57 -14.24
N TYR A 52 -15.23 0.69 -15.02
CA TYR A 52 -15.19 0.52 -16.47
C TYR A 52 -14.40 1.62 -17.18
N ASN A 53 -14.52 2.89 -16.75
CA ASN A 53 -13.69 3.98 -17.26
C ASN A 53 -12.20 3.73 -17.01
N LEU A 54 -11.84 3.24 -15.82
CA LEU A 54 -10.47 2.82 -15.51
C LEU A 54 -10.01 1.64 -16.37
N LEU A 55 -10.85 0.62 -16.54
CA LEU A 55 -10.55 -0.54 -17.39
C LEU A 55 -10.36 -0.12 -18.84
N ALA A 56 -11.15 0.83 -19.35
CA ALA A 56 -10.99 1.37 -20.69
C ALA A 56 -9.64 2.08 -20.85
N PHE A 57 -9.31 2.98 -19.93
CA PHE A 57 -8.03 3.68 -19.94
C PHE A 57 -6.84 2.71 -19.88
N ILE A 58 -6.87 1.74 -18.95
CA ILE A 58 -5.82 0.73 -18.80
C ILE A 58 -5.70 -0.13 -20.07
N SER A 59 -6.83 -0.57 -20.65
CA SER A 59 -6.83 -1.37 -21.89
C SER A 59 -6.21 -0.61 -23.06
N HIS A 60 -6.47 0.71 -23.15
CA HIS A 60 -5.83 1.56 -24.13
C HIS A 60 -4.31 1.67 -23.91
N LEU A 61 -3.85 1.82 -22.66
CA LEU A 61 -2.40 1.81 -22.34
C LEU A 61 -1.72 0.48 -22.71
N GLU A 62 -2.47 -0.63 -22.74
CA GLU A 62 -1.99 -1.94 -23.22
C GLU A 62 -2.03 -2.09 -24.76
N GLY A 63 -2.45 -1.05 -25.49
CA GLY A 63 -2.64 -1.09 -26.95
C GLY A 63 -3.92 -1.79 -27.41
N LYS A 64 -4.85 -2.09 -26.49
CA LYS A 64 -6.13 -2.78 -26.77
C LYS A 64 -7.29 -1.78 -26.86
N THR A 65 -7.21 -0.85 -27.80
CA THR A 65 -8.18 0.26 -27.91
C THR A 65 -9.62 -0.21 -28.23
N ASP A 66 -9.81 -1.30 -28.98
CA ASP A 66 -11.15 -1.87 -29.21
C ASP A 66 -11.78 -2.41 -27.92
N THR A 67 -10.98 -3.08 -27.08
CA THR A 67 -11.42 -3.52 -25.74
C THR A 67 -11.74 -2.33 -24.84
N ALA A 68 -10.99 -1.23 -24.97
CA ALA A 68 -11.29 -0.01 -24.24
C ALA A 68 -12.67 0.55 -24.60
N LEU A 69 -13.05 0.50 -25.88
CA LEU A 69 -14.38 0.91 -26.33
C LEU A 69 -15.51 0.05 -25.74
N ASP A 70 -15.35 -1.28 -25.69
CA ASP A 70 -16.31 -2.20 -25.05
C ASP A 70 -16.51 -1.86 -23.56
N TYR A 71 -15.44 -1.52 -22.85
CA TYR A 71 -15.57 -1.08 -21.46
C TYR A 71 -16.31 0.26 -21.33
N LEU A 72 -16.09 1.22 -22.21
CA LEU A 72 -16.85 2.48 -22.16
C LEU A 72 -18.34 2.27 -22.46
N GLN A 73 -18.69 1.35 -23.35
CA GLN A 73 -20.09 0.96 -23.57
C GLN A 73 -20.71 0.35 -22.31
N LYS A 74 -19.95 -0.47 -21.58
CA LYS A 74 -20.37 -1.00 -20.27
C LYS A 74 -20.49 0.10 -19.20
N ALA A 75 -19.58 1.07 -19.19
CA ALA A 75 -19.67 2.23 -18.30
C ALA A 75 -20.95 3.03 -18.54
N GLU A 76 -21.25 3.33 -19.81
CA GLU A 76 -22.47 4.04 -20.19
C GLU A 76 -23.74 3.25 -19.84
N SER A 77 -23.72 1.93 -20.07
CA SER A 77 -24.83 1.03 -19.72
C SER A 77 -25.06 1.00 -18.21
N ALA A 78 -24.00 0.94 -17.40
CA ALA A 78 -24.10 0.98 -15.95
C ALA A 78 -24.67 2.30 -15.44
N LEU A 79 -24.27 3.44 -16.02
CA LEU A 79 -24.85 4.75 -15.69
C LEU A 79 -26.35 4.82 -16.03
N LYS A 80 -26.75 4.24 -17.18
CA LYS A 80 -28.16 4.20 -17.61
C LYS A 80 -28.99 3.32 -16.68
N GLU A 81 -28.47 2.15 -16.31
CA GLU A 81 -29.13 1.21 -15.40
C GLU A 81 -29.26 1.78 -13.98
N ASP A 82 -28.26 2.51 -13.49
CA ASP A 82 -28.27 3.23 -12.20
C ASP A 82 -29.03 4.59 -12.27
N GLN A 83 -29.67 4.89 -13.41
CA GLN A 83 -30.49 6.09 -13.64
C GLN A 83 -29.78 7.41 -13.28
N ARG A 84 -28.49 7.51 -13.63
CA ARG A 84 -27.66 8.66 -13.27
C ARG A 84 -28.03 9.91 -14.06
N LYS A 85 -27.76 11.07 -13.46
CA LYS A 85 -27.96 12.37 -14.12
C LYS A 85 -26.96 12.53 -15.27
N GLU A 86 -27.33 13.34 -16.26
CA GLU A 86 -26.51 13.57 -17.45
C GLU A 86 -25.10 14.07 -17.12
N THR A 87 -24.96 14.91 -16.07
CA THR A 87 -23.66 15.39 -15.56
C THR A 87 -22.69 14.28 -15.17
N GLU A 88 -23.18 13.09 -14.83
CA GLU A 88 -22.35 11.97 -14.42
C GLU A 88 -21.77 11.17 -15.59
N TYR A 89 -22.27 11.42 -16.80
CA TYR A 89 -21.72 10.85 -18.02
C TYR A 89 -20.47 11.61 -18.50
N LEU A 90 -20.18 12.79 -17.96
CA LEU A 90 -19.11 13.67 -18.45
C LEU A 90 -17.74 12.97 -18.57
N VAL A 91 -17.31 12.24 -17.54
CA VAL A 91 -16.02 11.51 -17.55
C VAL A 91 -16.06 10.36 -18.56
N THR A 92 -17.19 9.66 -18.66
CA THR A 92 -17.37 8.55 -19.61
C THR A 92 -17.38 9.05 -21.05
N PHE A 93 -18.13 10.11 -21.36
CA PHE A 93 -18.17 10.75 -22.68
C PHE A 93 -16.84 11.37 -23.08
N SER A 94 -16.15 12.00 -22.12
CA SER A 94 -14.77 12.48 -22.33
C SER A 94 -13.83 11.33 -22.71
N SER A 95 -13.96 10.18 -22.03
CA SER A 95 -13.17 8.98 -22.35
C SER A 95 -13.53 8.40 -23.72
N PHE A 96 -14.81 8.41 -24.10
CA PHE A 96 -15.24 7.99 -25.44
C PHE A 96 -14.62 8.86 -26.53
N ALA A 97 -14.62 10.19 -26.36
CA ALA A 97 -14.03 11.10 -27.34
C ALA A 97 -12.56 10.77 -27.61
N TRP A 98 -11.77 10.53 -26.54
CA TRP A 98 -10.38 10.08 -26.67
C TRP A 98 -10.25 8.71 -27.35
N ILE A 99 -11.03 7.71 -26.96
CA ILE A 99 -10.96 6.37 -27.55
C ILE A 99 -11.35 6.39 -29.04
N HIS A 100 -12.42 7.08 -29.43
CA HIS A 100 -12.80 7.21 -30.84
C HIS A 100 -11.75 7.96 -31.66
N TYR A 101 -11.12 8.99 -31.08
CA TYR A 101 -9.98 9.67 -31.71
C TYR A 101 -8.81 8.72 -31.98
N TYR A 102 -8.41 7.92 -30.99
CA TYR A 102 -7.34 6.92 -31.17
C TYR A 102 -7.70 5.81 -32.17
N LEU A 103 -8.98 5.49 -32.34
CA LEU A 103 -9.48 4.58 -33.37
C LEU A 103 -9.60 5.22 -34.76
N GLN A 104 -9.19 6.48 -34.93
CA GLN A 104 -9.33 7.26 -36.17
C GLN A 104 -10.79 7.46 -36.60
N ARG A 105 -11.73 7.38 -35.64
CA ARG A 105 -13.18 7.61 -35.86
C ARG A 105 -13.54 9.04 -35.48
N ILE A 106 -13.08 9.98 -36.31
CA ILE A 106 -13.16 11.42 -36.03
C ILE A 106 -14.61 11.91 -35.84
N ASN A 107 -15.56 11.38 -36.62
CA ASN A 107 -16.97 11.76 -36.50
C ASN A 107 -17.57 11.35 -35.15
N ASP A 108 -17.26 10.12 -34.70
CA ASP A 108 -17.73 9.64 -33.39
C ASP A 108 -17.08 10.46 -32.26
N ALA A 109 -15.80 10.80 -32.38
CA ALA A 109 -15.11 11.64 -31.41
C ALA A 109 -15.77 13.03 -31.28
N GLU A 110 -16.14 13.65 -32.41
CA GLU A 110 -16.87 14.92 -32.44
C GLU A 110 -18.30 14.77 -31.86
N GLU A 111 -18.97 13.62 -32.07
CA GLU A 111 -20.27 13.34 -31.46
C GLU A 111 -20.19 13.36 -29.92
N TYR A 112 -19.19 12.70 -29.34
CA TYR A 112 -19.00 12.70 -27.89
C TYR A 112 -18.52 14.05 -27.34
N LEU A 113 -17.71 14.81 -28.08
CA LEU A 113 -17.39 16.20 -27.75
C LEU A 113 -18.65 17.06 -27.69
N ASN A 114 -19.56 16.89 -28.65
CA ASN A 114 -20.84 17.59 -28.67
C ASN A 114 -21.75 17.18 -27.51
N LYS A 115 -21.73 15.91 -27.07
CA LYS A 115 -22.43 15.47 -25.85
C LYS A 115 -21.87 16.16 -24.61
N VAL A 116 -20.54 16.23 -24.46
CA VAL A 116 -19.89 16.93 -23.33
C VAL A 116 -20.23 18.42 -23.34
N ASN A 117 -20.12 19.09 -24.50
CA ASN A 117 -20.50 20.49 -24.65
C ASN A 117 -21.99 20.71 -24.34
N GLY A 118 -22.84 19.79 -24.80
CA GLY A 118 -24.28 19.77 -24.51
C GLY A 118 -24.58 19.80 -23.01
N ILE A 119 -23.79 19.11 -22.19
CA ILE A 119 -23.94 19.11 -20.73
C ILE A 119 -23.31 20.37 -20.12
N CYS A 120 -22.09 20.74 -20.55
CA CYS A 120 -21.33 21.85 -19.98
C CYS A 120 -22.01 23.20 -20.19
N LYS A 121 -22.64 23.44 -21.34
CA LYS A 121 -23.32 24.72 -21.66
C LYS A 121 -24.40 25.11 -20.64
N ASP A 122 -25.02 24.13 -19.99
CA ASP A 122 -26.11 24.34 -19.03
C ASP A 122 -25.58 24.59 -17.61
N ILE A 123 -24.26 24.52 -17.40
CA ILE A 123 -23.58 24.69 -16.12
C ILE A 123 -22.94 26.09 -16.05
N PRO A 124 -23.29 26.94 -15.07
CA PRO A 124 -22.66 28.25 -14.91
C PRO A 124 -21.16 28.18 -14.67
N GLY A 125 -20.37 28.99 -15.38
CA GLY A 125 -18.92 29.11 -15.18
C GLY A 125 -18.09 27.96 -15.79
N SER A 126 -18.71 27.08 -16.57
CA SER A 126 -18.03 26.06 -17.36
C SER A 126 -17.35 26.66 -18.59
N SER A 127 -16.31 25.98 -19.09
CA SER A 127 -15.86 26.14 -20.46
C SER A 127 -16.62 25.16 -21.38
N VAL A 128 -16.40 25.28 -22.69
CA VAL A 128 -17.06 24.45 -23.71
C VAL A 128 -16.93 22.95 -23.43
N TYR A 129 -15.79 22.50 -22.90
CA TYR A 129 -15.49 21.07 -22.67
C TYR A 129 -15.08 20.72 -21.24
N SER A 130 -15.08 21.69 -20.33
CA SER A 130 -14.67 21.49 -18.94
C SER A 130 -15.62 22.21 -17.98
N CYS A 131 -16.06 21.52 -16.95
CA CYS A 131 -16.81 22.11 -15.86
C CYS A 131 -16.21 21.66 -14.52
N SER A 132 -16.20 22.57 -13.55
CA SER A 132 -15.67 22.26 -12.21
C SER A 132 -16.78 21.69 -11.33
N LEU A 133 -17.23 20.47 -11.64
CA LEU A 133 -18.27 19.79 -10.85
C LEU A 133 -17.67 18.88 -9.76
N PRO A 134 -18.36 18.70 -8.62
CA PRO A 134 -17.96 17.76 -7.58
C PRO A 134 -17.81 16.33 -8.09
N ILE A 135 -18.67 15.91 -9.02
CA ILE A 135 -18.62 14.56 -9.62
C ILE A 135 -17.31 14.30 -10.38
N ILE A 136 -16.77 15.29 -11.09
CA ILE A 136 -15.48 15.15 -11.80
C ILE A 136 -14.35 14.95 -10.79
N HIS A 137 -14.34 15.73 -9.71
CA HIS A 137 -13.39 15.54 -8.62
C HIS A 137 -13.55 14.17 -7.94
N GLY A 138 -14.79 13.70 -7.76
CA GLY A 138 -15.09 12.38 -7.21
C GLY A 138 -14.60 11.23 -8.08
N GLU A 139 -14.89 11.25 -9.38
CA GLU A 139 -14.42 10.26 -10.36
C GLU A 139 -12.89 10.24 -10.46
N LYS A 140 -12.27 11.43 -10.46
CA LYS A 140 -10.81 11.57 -10.40
C LYS A 140 -10.22 10.96 -9.14
N ALA A 141 -10.85 11.21 -7.99
CA ALA A 141 -10.43 10.69 -6.71
C ALA A 141 -10.54 9.15 -6.64
N TRP A 142 -11.65 8.59 -7.08
CA TRP A 142 -11.86 7.16 -7.17
C TRP A 142 -10.87 6.50 -8.14
N SER A 143 -10.62 7.14 -9.28
CA SER A 143 -9.63 6.70 -10.26
C SER A 143 -8.24 6.59 -9.65
N PHE A 144 -7.75 7.67 -9.04
CA PHE A 144 -6.47 7.69 -8.33
C PHE A 144 -6.41 6.65 -7.20
N LEU A 145 -7.46 6.51 -6.40
CA LEU A 145 -7.51 5.52 -5.32
C LEU A 145 -7.37 4.07 -5.85
N ARG A 146 -7.85 3.79 -7.06
CA ARG A 146 -7.82 2.46 -7.68
C ARG A 146 -6.54 2.20 -8.45
N LEU A 147 -5.91 3.23 -9.02
CA LEU A 147 -4.58 3.15 -9.63
C LEU A 147 -3.49 2.80 -8.61
N GLY A 148 -3.66 3.17 -7.35
CA GLY A 148 -2.91 2.59 -6.24
C GLY A 148 -2.06 3.59 -5.47
N ARG A 149 -1.04 3.06 -4.79
CA ARG A 149 -0.32 3.74 -3.70
C ARG A 149 0.24 5.10 -4.09
N THR A 150 0.85 5.22 -5.26
CA THR A 150 1.45 6.45 -5.78
C THR A 150 0.44 7.60 -5.87
N PHE A 151 -0.83 7.28 -6.10
CA PHE A 151 -1.90 8.24 -6.35
C PHE A 151 -2.75 8.54 -5.10
N TYR A 152 -2.45 7.98 -3.93
CA TYR A 152 -3.31 8.16 -2.74
C TYR A 152 -3.38 9.60 -2.24
N GLU A 153 -2.30 10.38 -2.32
CA GLU A 153 -2.36 11.81 -1.94
C GLU A 153 -3.22 12.61 -2.93
N GLN A 154 -3.12 12.34 -4.24
CA GLN A 154 -3.98 12.96 -5.25
C GLN A 154 -5.44 12.55 -5.11
N ALA A 155 -5.70 11.29 -4.73
CA ALA A 155 -7.05 10.82 -4.40
C ALA A 155 -7.62 11.56 -3.18
N LYS A 156 -6.83 11.71 -2.11
CA LYS A 156 -7.22 12.47 -0.91
C LYS A 156 -7.53 13.93 -1.23
N GLU A 157 -6.70 14.59 -2.04
CA GLU A 157 -6.95 15.98 -2.47
C GLU A 157 -8.23 16.09 -3.31
N SER A 158 -8.43 15.17 -4.26
CA SER A 158 -9.58 15.20 -5.16
C SER A 158 -10.90 14.91 -4.41
N PHE A 159 -10.91 13.94 -3.49
CA PHE A 159 -12.08 13.73 -2.61
C PHE A 159 -12.34 14.95 -1.72
N SER A 160 -11.30 15.59 -1.19
CA SER A 160 -11.45 16.81 -0.39
C SER A 160 -12.09 17.95 -1.19
N LYS A 161 -11.74 18.13 -2.47
CA LYS A 161 -12.39 19.10 -3.36
C LYS A 161 -13.87 18.76 -3.59
N ALA A 162 -14.19 17.49 -3.87
CA ALA A 162 -15.57 17.06 -4.06
C ALA A 162 -16.43 17.27 -2.80
N LEU A 163 -15.90 16.94 -1.63
CA LEU A 163 -16.59 17.05 -0.33
C LEU A 163 -16.78 18.50 0.16
N LYS A 164 -16.04 19.48 -0.38
CA LYS A 164 -16.29 20.90 -0.06
C LYS A 164 -17.65 21.36 -0.57
N GLU A 165 -18.03 20.89 -1.75
CA GLU A 165 -19.29 21.23 -2.41
C GLU A 165 -20.42 20.29 -1.97
N GLU A 166 -20.12 19.00 -1.80
CA GLU A 166 -21.10 17.99 -1.40
C GLU A 166 -20.62 17.21 -0.15
N PRO A 167 -20.69 17.82 1.04
CA PRO A 167 -20.12 17.24 2.27
C PRO A 167 -20.77 15.92 2.71
N ASP A 168 -22.02 15.68 2.31
CA ASP A 168 -22.79 14.49 2.68
C ASP A 168 -22.93 13.48 1.54
N ASN A 169 -22.24 13.67 0.40
CA ASN A 169 -22.24 12.69 -0.68
C ASN A 169 -21.62 11.37 -0.20
N GLU A 170 -22.39 10.30 -0.29
CA GLU A 170 -22.04 8.98 0.23
C GLU A 170 -20.82 8.38 -0.49
N LEU A 171 -20.75 8.50 -1.82
CA LEU A 171 -19.66 7.96 -2.62
C LEU A 171 -18.34 8.65 -2.29
N PHE A 172 -18.36 9.98 -2.14
CA PHE A 172 -17.16 10.75 -1.81
C PHE A 172 -16.69 10.47 -0.38
N ASN A 173 -17.61 10.38 0.58
CA ASN A 173 -17.27 10.07 1.96
C ASN A 173 -16.68 8.66 2.12
N VAL A 174 -17.23 7.66 1.41
CA VAL A 174 -16.70 6.29 1.38
C VAL A 174 -15.29 6.28 0.79
N GLY A 175 -15.10 6.90 -0.38
CA GLY A 175 -13.79 6.96 -1.04
C GLY A 175 -12.74 7.68 -0.19
N TYR A 176 -13.13 8.80 0.43
CA TYR A 176 -12.27 9.57 1.32
C TYR A 176 -11.88 8.79 2.58
N ALA A 177 -12.83 8.05 3.18
CA ALA A 177 -12.54 7.19 4.32
C ALA A 177 -11.52 6.09 3.97
N ILE A 178 -11.66 5.47 2.79
CA ILE A 178 -10.76 4.41 2.32
C ILE A 178 -9.35 4.97 2.08
N VAL A 179 -9.20 6.14 1.45
CA VAL A 179 -7.87 6.71 1.19
C VAL A 179 -7.18 7.15 2.47
N LEU A 180 -7.91 7.77 3.42
CA LEU A 180 -7.35 8.13 4.73
C LEU A 180 -6.90 6.89 5.52
N TYR A 181 -7.69 5.81 5.49
CA TYR A 181 -7.29 4.53 6.10
C TYR A 181 -5.97 4.02 5.52
N ARG A 182 -5.82 4.06 4.19
CA ARG A 182 -4.64 3.56 3.47
C ARG A 182 -3.41 4.42 3.74
N LEU A 183 -3.55 5.75 3.67
CA LEU A 183 -2.46 6.70 3.98
C LEU A 183 -1.97 6.53 5.42
N HIS A 184 -2.87 6.51 6.41
CA HIS A 184 -2.51 6.22 7.80
C HIS A 184 -1.79 4.86 7.95
N GLY A 185 -2.18 3.87 7.16
CA GLY A 185 -1.53 2.55 7.18
C GLY A 185 -0.08 2.57 6.65
N MET A 186 0.24 3.51 5.78
CA MET A 186 1.56 3.68 5.16
C MET A 186 2.47 4.61 5.95
N THR A 187 1.89 5.71 6.44
CA THR A 187 2.57 6.74 7.22
C THR A 187 1.71 6.99 8.45
N GLN A 188 2.31 7.13 9.64
CA GLN A 188 1.54 7.50 10.83
C GLN A 188 1.23 9.02 10.86
N ALA A 189 1.22 9.67 9.70
CA ALA A 189 1.06 11.12 9.56
C ALA A 189 -0.39 11.56 9.81
N GLU A 190 -1.36 10.73 9.44
CA GLU A 190 -2.77 10.99 9.72
C GLU A 190 -3.11 10.66 11.16
N ASP A 191 -3.84 11.55 11.82
CA ASP A 191 -4.39 11.30 13.15
C ASP A 191 -5.37 10.11 13.10
N PRO A 192 -5.12 9.01 13.85
CA PRO A 192 -6.06 7.91 13.97
C PRO A 192 -7.50 8.35 14.27
N GLY A 193 -7.68 9.41 15.07
CA GLY A 193 -8.97 9.99 15.41
C GLY A 193 -9.74 10.51 14.19
N LYS A 194 -9.06 11.25 13.30
CA LYS A 194 -9.65 11.74 12.04
C LYS A 194 -10.07 10.60 11.11
N VAL A 195 -9.23 9.56 11.00
CA VAL A 195 -9.56 8.37 10.18
C VAL A 195 -10.80 7.66 10.73
N ILE A 196 -10.90 7.48 12.04
CA ILE A 196 -12.06 6.88 12.69
C ILE A 196 -13.32 7.74 12.48
N ALA A 197 -13.21 9.06 12.63
CA ALA A 197 -14.33 9.98 12.42
C ALA A 197 -14.86 9.90 10.98
N GLN A 198 -13.97 9.89 9.99
CA GLN A 198 -14.37 9.78 8.59
C GLN A 198 -14.99 8.42 8.26
N LEU A 199 -14.44 7.32 8.80
CA LEU A 199 -15.03 5.99 8.64
C LEU A 199 -16.44 5.92 9.25
N ARG A 200 -16.68 6.57 10.40
CA ARG A 200 -18.01 6.68 11.00
C ARG A 200 -18.95 7.50 10.14
N LYS A 201 -18.50 8.62 9.58
CA LYS A 201 -19.30 9.44 8.66
C LYS A 201 -19.72 8.63 7.44
N ALA A 202 -18.77 7.95 6.78
CA ALA A 202 -19.05 7.08 5.65
C ALA A 202 -20.05 5.96 6.01
N LEU A 203 -19.89 5.31 7.18
CA LEU A 203 -20.82 4.27 7.63
C LEU A 203 -22.21 4.83 7.98
N SER A 204 -22.31 6.06 8.47
CA SER A 204 -23.61 6.69 8.74
C SER A 204 -24.39 7.02 7.47
N LEU A 205 -23.68 7.35 6.39
CA LEU A 205 -24.26 7.60 5.06
C LEU A 205 -24.57 6.28 4.34
N GLU A 206 -23.75 5.25 4.53
CA GLU A 206 -23.99 3.90 4.01
C GLU A 206 -23.96 2.82 5.10
N PRO A 207 -25.06 2.63 5.83
CA PRO A 207 -25.12 1.69 6.95
C PRO A 207 -24.87 0.23 6.58
N ALA A 208 -25.02 -0.15 5.31
CA ALA A 208 -24.80 -1.51 4.81
C ALA A 208 -23.42 -1.71 4.14
N ASN A 209 -22.51 -0.73 4.22
CA ASN A 209 -21.22 -0.82 3.55
C ASN A 209 -20.21 -1.68 4.34
N SER A 210 -20.18 -2.98 4.02
CA SER A 210 -19.29 -3.95 4.65
C SER A 210 -17.80 -3.61 4.55
N GLU A 211 -17.34 -2.96 3.47
CA GLU A 211 -15.95 -2.52 3.33
C GLU A 211 -15.62 -1.45 4.39
N ILE A 212 -16.50 -0.47 4.60
CA ILE A 212 -16.31 0.53 5.66
C ILE A 212 -16.41 -0.08 7.05
N MET A 213 -17.34 -1.01 7.30
CA MET A 213 -17.46 -1.71 8.58
C MET A 213 -16.16 -2.39 8.99
N VAL A 214 -15.54 -3.16 8.08
CA VAL A 214 -14.29 -3.89 8.39
C VAL A 214 -13.11 -2.95 8.56
N LEU A 215 -13.04 -1.85 7.80
CA LEU A 215 -11.98 -0.85 7.96
C LEU A 215 -12.10 -0.11 9.30
N LEU A 216 -13.32 0.22 9.72
CA LEU A 216 -13.59 0.78 11.05
C LEU A 216 -13.23 -0.20 12.15
N ALA A 217 -13.65 -1.47 12.03
CA ALA A 217 -13.31 -2.52 13.00
C ALA A 217 -11.79 -2.67 13.19
N LEU A 218 -11.01 -2.67 12.10
CA LEU A 218 -9.55 -2.74 12.15
C LEU A 218 -8.90 -1.53 12.86
N LYS A 219 -9.54 -0.35 12.84
CA LYS A 219 -9.07 0.83 13.60
C LYS A 219 -9.48 0.79 15.07
N LEU A 220 -10.60 0.15 15.37
CA LEU A 220 -11.14 0.05 16.72
C LEU A 220 -10.63 -1.16 17.50
N GLN A 221 -10.04 -2.17 16.85
CA GLN A 221 -9.67 -3.45 17.48
C GLN A 221 -8.81 -3.31 18.74
N GLY A 222 -7.95 -2.30 18.82
CA GLY A 222 -7.08 -2.05 19.98
C GLY A 222 -7.69 -1.20 21.09
N SER A 223 -8.79 -0.48 20.85
CA SER A 223 -9.36 0.50 21.79
C SER A 223 -10.83 0.25 22.13
N LYS A 224 -11.63 -0.24 21.18
CA LYS A 224 -13.07 -0.55 21.31
C LYS A 224 -13.36 -1.94 20.75
N ARG A 225 -12.78 -2.97 21.38
CA ARG A 225 -12.83 -4.37 20.93
C ARG A 225 -14.25 -4.88 20.69
N GLN A 226 -15.20 -4.62 21.60
CA GLN A 226 -16.58 -5.09 21.45
C GLN A 226 -17.29 -4.46 20.23
N GLU A 227 -17.07 -3.17 19.99
CA GLU A 227 -17.63 -2.48 18.83
C GLU A 227 -17.04 -3.05 17.54
N ALA A 228 -15.71 -3.26 17.50
CA ALA A 228 -15.04 -3.88 16.37
C ALA A 228 -15.59 -5.28 16.07
N GLN A 229 -15.81 -6.11 17.09
CA GLN A 229 -16.39 -7.45 16.91
C GLN A 229 -17.82 -7.40 16.32
N ASN A 230 -18.66 -6.46 16.77
CA ASN A 230 -20.01 -6.31 16.25
C ASN A 230 -20.00 -5.90 14.77
N LEU A 231 -19.11 -4.97 14.38
CA LEU A 231 -18.92 -4.57 12.99
C LEU A 231 -18.45 -5.75 12.10
N ILE A 232 -17.55 -6.60 12.61
CA ILE A 232 -17.08 -7.78 11.87
C ILE A 232 -18.20 -8.82 11.68
N LYS A 233 -19.00 -9.07 12.72
CA LYS A 233 -20.16 -9.96 12.63
C LYS A 233 -21.15 -9.47 11.59
N GLU A 234 -21.43 -8.16 11.59
CA GLU A 234 -22.37 -7.56 10.65
C GLU A 234 -21.83 -7.57 9.21
N ALA A 235 -20.54 -7.26 9.01
CA ALA A 235 -19.91 -7.33 7.69
C ALA A 235 -19.93 -8.75 7.11
N LEU A 236 -19.69 -9.77 7.95
CA LEU A 236 -19.79 -11.17 7.54
C LEU A 236 -21.23 -11.59 7.23
N ARG A 237 -22.23 -11.03 7.92
CA ARG A 237 -23.65 -11.27 7.66
C ARG A 237 -24.08 -10.67 6.31
N LEU A 238 -23.65 -9.44 6.02
CA LEU A 238 -24.00 -8.71 4.80
C LEU A 238 -23.19 -9.16 3.58
N SER A 239 -21.95 -9.59 3.77
CA SER A 239 -21.02 -9.87 2.66
C SER A 239 -20.10 -11.07 2.96
N PRO A 240 -20.67 -12.27 3.16
CA PRO A 240 -19.90 -13.48 3.48
C PRO A 240 -18.96 -13.91 2.36
N ASP A 241 -19.27 -13.54 1.10
CA ASP A 241 -18.61 -14.00 -0.13
C ASP A 241 -17.98 -12.88 -0.93
N VAL A 242 -17.58 -11.79 -0.28
CA VAL A 242 -16.89 -10.68 -0.96
C VAL A 242 -15.40 -10.71 -0.58
N PRO A 243 -14.49 -11.18 -1.47
CA PRO A 243 -13.04 -11.27 -1.21
C PRO A 243 -12.42 -10.02 -0.59
N GLN A 244 -12.88 -8.84 -1.03
CA GLN A 244 -12.42 -7.56 -0.49
C GLN A 244 -12.78 -7.37 0.98
N VAL A 245 -13.96 -7.84 1.40
CA VAL A 245 -14.43 -7.77 2.80
C VAL A 245 -13.79 -8.89 3.61
N THR A 246 -13.88 -10.13 3.15
CA THR A 246 -13.39 -11.32 3.85
C THR A 246 -11.89 -11.28 4.09
N SER A 247 -11.11 -10.67 3.20
CA SER A 247 -9.67 -10.47 3.39
C SER A 247 -9.34 -9.53 4.57
N TYR A 248 -10.14 -8.48 4.79
CA TYR A 248 -9.99 -7.61 5.96
C TYR A 248 -10.55 -8.24 7.24
N VAL A 249 -11.63 -9.02 7.15
CA VAL A 249 -12.10 -9.85 8.27
C VAL A 249 -11.03 -10.84 8.72
N ALA A 250 -10.38 -11.51 7.77
CA ALA A 250 -9.28 -12.42 8.07
C ALA A 250 -8.11 -11.69 8.74
N LYS A 251 -7.76 -10.49 8.26
CA LYS A 251 -6.76 -9.63 8.92
C LYS A 251 -7.15 -9.28 10.36
N TYR A 252 -8.43 -9.00 10.60
CA TYR A 252 -8.96 -8.76 11.94
C TYR A 252 -8.77 -9.99 12.83
N PHE A 253 -9.29 -11.16 12.44
CA PHE A 253 -9.15 -12.40 13.21
C PHE A 253 -7.69 -12.77 13.50
N ARG A 254 -6.81 -12.66 12.50
CA ARG A 254 -5.37 -12.90 12.68
C ARG A 254 -4.75 -11.95 13.70
N THR A 255 -5.16 -10.69 13.72
CA THR A 255 -4.61 -9.71 14.68
C THR A 255 -5.11 -9.96 16.10
N GLU A 256 -6.32 -10.49 16.24
CA GLU A 256 -6.91 -10.88 17.53
C GLU A 256 -6.35 -12.21 18.07
N GLY A 257 -5.54 -12.94 17.28
CA GLY A 257 -4.97 -14.25 17.63
C GLY A 257 -5.81 -15.45 17.16
N ASN A 258 -6.96 -15.20 16.53
CA ASN A 258 -7.90 -16.20 16.03
C ASN A 258 -7.48 -16.69 14.64
N ILE A 259 -6.35 -17.42 14.58
CA ILE A 259 -5.71 -17.76 13.30
C ILE A 259 -6.51 -18.80 12.51
N GLU A 260 -7.15 -19.77 13.19
CA GLU A 260 -7.95 -20.80 12.51
C GLU A 260 -9.20 -20.21 11.85
N GLU A 261 -9.88 -19.28 12.52
CA GLU A 261 -11.00 -18.53 11.93
C GLU A 261 -10.54 -17.67 10.75
N SER A 262 -9.36 -17.05 10.86
CA SER A 262 -8.75 -16.31 9.75
C SER A 262 -8.52 -17.21 8.53
N LEU A 263 -7.92 -18.38 8.74
CA LEU A 263 -7.67 -19.37 7.67
C LEU A 263 -8.98 -19.90 7.07
N SER A 264 -10.01 -20.14 7.89
CA SER A 264 -11.32 -20.59 7.40
C SER A 264 -11.96 -19.57 6.45
N VAL A 265 -11.93 -18.29 6.82
CA VAL A 265 -12.46 -17.21 5.97
C VAL A 265 -11.63 -17.05 4.70
N LEU A 266 -10.30 -17.15 4.79
CA LEU A 266 -9.41 -17.02 3.64
C LEU A 266 -9.54 -18.17 2.64
N LYS A 267 -9.73 -19.41 3.10
CA LYS A 267 -9.93 -20.57 2.21
C LYS A 267 -11.12 -20.36 1.28
N ARG A 268 -12.27 -19.99 1.85
CA ARG A 268 -13.48 -19.65 1.08
C ARG A 268 -13.26 -18.45 0.15
N ALA A 269 -12.54 -17.42 0.60
CA ALA A 269 -12.24 -16.27 -0.24
C ALA A 269 -11.36 -16.63 -1.45
N VAL A 270 -10.39 -17.55 -1.28
CA VAL A 270 -9.51 -18.01 -2.36
C VAL A 270 -10.26 -18.87 -3.38
N GLU A 271 -11.26 -19.64 -2.96
CA GLU A 271 -12.14 -20.37 -3.90
C GLU A 271 -12.87 -19.40 -4.85
N LEU A 272 -13.28 -18.23 -4.35
CA LEU A 272 -13.98 -17.19 -5.13
C LEU A 272 -13.03 -16.33 -5.99
N ALA A 273 -11.81 -16.09 -5.51
CA ALA A 273 -10.80 -15.25 -6.16
C ALA A 273 -9.40 -15.89 -6.11
N PRO A 274 -9.16 -16.98 -6.87
CA PRO A 274 -7.93 -17.77 -6.79
C PRO A 274 -6.68 -16.99 -7.22
N ASN A 275 -6.85 -15.94 -8.03
CA ASN A 275 -5.76 -15.09 -8.52
C ASN A 275 -5.52 -13.84 -7.67
N SER A 276 -6.14 -13.74 -6.49
CA SER A 276 -5.90 -12.62 -5.58
C SER A 276 -4.58 -12.79 -4.84
N SER A 277 -3.53 -12.10 -5.30
CA SER A 277 -2.24 -12.01 -4.59
C SER A 277 -2.42 -11.62 -3.12
N PHE A 278 -3.38 -10.75 -2.81
CA PHE A 278 -3.64 -10.30 -1.44
C PHE A 278 -4.15 -11.44 -0.53
N LEU A 279 -5.02 -12.32 -1.05
CA LEU A 279 -5.52 -13.45 -0.27
C LEU A 279 -4.42 -14.47 0.04
N HIS A 280 -3.62 -14.83 -0.96
CA HIS A 280 -2.45 -15.70 -0.74
C HIS A 280 -1.47 -15.09 0.26
N HIS A 281 -1.24 -13.78 0.19
CA HIS A 281 -0.41 -13.07 1.16
C HIS A 281 -0.99 -13.15 2.58
N GLN A 282 -2.31 -12.97 2.76
CA GLN A 282 -2.95 -13.11 4.07
C GLN A 282 -2.85 -14.55 4.62
N ILE A 283 -2.98 -15.57 3.78
CA ILE A 283 -2.81 -16.98 4.20
C ILE A 283 -1.37 -17.24 4.64
N GLY A 284 -0.38 -16.79 3.86
CA GLY A 284 1.03 -16.88 4.25
C GLY A 284 1.31 -16.20 5.58
N LEU A 285 0.69 -15.04 5.86
CA LEU A 285 0.79 -14.36 7.16
C LEU A 285 0.17 -15.17 8.31
N CYS A 286 -0.91 -15.91 8.07
CA CYS A 286 -1.48 -16.82 9.06
C CYS A 286 -0.51 -17.96 9.40
N HIS A 287 0.07 -18.60 8.39
CA HIS A 287 1.07 -19.64 8.59
C HIS A 287 2.34 -19.12 9.27
N LYS A 288 2.79 -17.91 8.93
CA LYS A 288 3.90 -17.24 9.62
C LYS A 288 3.58 -17.00 11.10
N GLN A 289 2.36 -16.61 11.44
CA GLN A 289 1.94 -16.43 12.83
C GLN A 289 1.88 -17.76 13.59
N GLN A 290 1.34 -18.84 12.99
CA GLN A 290 1.39 -20.19 13.56
C GLN A 290 2.84 -20.63 13.79
N LEU A 291 3.75 -20.37 12.85
CA LEU A 291 5.17 -20.67 13.00
C LEU A 291 5.80 -19.94 14.20
N ILE A 292 5.44 -18.67 14.41
CA ILE A 292 5.89 -17.88 15.56
C ILE A 292 5.37 -18.50 16.87
N GLN A 293 4.09 -18.85 16.94
CA GLN A 293 3.51 -19.55 18.10
C GLN A 293 4.25 -20.87 18.39
N MET A 294 4.57 -21.65 17.35
CA MET A 294 5.37 -22.87 17.48
C MET A 294 6.82 -22.62 17.97
N PHE A 295 7.38 -21.42 17.77
CA PHE A 295 8.67 -21.06 18.37
C PHE A 295 8.52 -20.69 19.84
N GLU A 296 7.43 -20.01 20.21
CA GLU A 296 7.13 -19.63 21.59
C GLU A 296 6.79 -20.84 22.45
N GLU A 297 5.90 -21.71 21.99
CA GLU A 297 5.54 -22.97 22.66
C GLU A 297 6.77 -23.86 22.92
N LYS A 298 7.68 -23.96 21.92
CA LYS A 298 8.94 -24.71 22.11
C LYS A 298 9.81 -24.10 23.22
N LYS A 299 9.85 -22.77 23.35
CA LYS A 299 10.58 -22.11 24.46
C LYS A 299 9.93 -22.39 25.81
N HIS A 300 8.62 -22.60 25.85
CA HIS A 300 7.86 -22.99 27.03
C HIS A 300 7.83 -24.52 27.29
N GLY A 301 8.62 -25.30 26.55
CA GLY A 301 8.79 -26.74 26.80
C GLY A 301 7.93 -27.67 25.95
N SER A 302 7.08 -27.15 25.06
CA SER A 302 6.26 -27.97 24.17
C SER A 302 7.13 -28.77 23.18
N ARG A 303 6.78 -30.05 22.99
CA ARG A 303 7.45 -30.94 22.02
C ARG A 303 6.96 -30.66 20.61
N ILE A 304 7.64 -29.74 19.92
CA ILE A 304 7.37 -29.46 18.50
C ILE A 304 8.49 -30.08 17.66
N SER A 305 8.11 -31.04 16.81
CA SER A 305 9.03 -31.76 15.94
C SER A 305 9.64 -30.84 14.88
N ALA A 306 10.84 -31.20 14.40
CA ALA A 306 11.45 -30.51 13.26
C ALA A 306 10.59 -30.62 11.99
N ALA A 307 9.91 -31.76 11.79
CA ALA A 307 9.03 -31.99 10.64
C ALA A 307 7.82 -31.05 10.62
N GLN A 308 7.14 -30.84 11.75
CA GLN A 308 6.03 -29.88 11.84
C GLN A 308 6.48 -28.45 11.52
N LYS A 309 7.66 -28.04 12.01
CA LYS A 309 8.23 -26.73 11.70
C LYS A 309 8.56 -26.60 10.22
N ALA A 310 9.21 -27.60 9.64
CA ALA A 310 9.55 -27.62 8.22
C ALA A 310 8.28 -27.52 7.36
N ALA A 311 7.23 -28.29 7.66
CA ALA A 311 5.95 -28.22 6.98
C ALA A 311 5.33 -26.80 7.04
N LYS A 312 5.33 -26.18 8.23
CA LYS A 312 4.79 -24.82 8.39
C LYS A 312 5.59 -23.76 7.62
N VAL A 313 6.92 -23.89 7.59
CA VAL A 313 7.79 -23.03 6.78
C VAL A 313 7.52 -23.24 5.28
N SER A 314 7.33 -24.49 4.84
CA SER A 314 6.96 -24.80 3.45
C SER A 314 5.62 -24.16 3.06
N GLU A 315 4.61 -24.19 3.93
CA GLU A 315 3.34 -23.49 3.69
C GLU A 315 3.55 -21.97 3.57
N CYS A 316 4.38 -21.36 4.42
CA CYS A 316 4.72 -19.94 4.30
C CYS A 316 5.33 -19.62 2.93
N ILE A 317 6.33 -20.40 2.50
CA ILE A 317 7.01 -20.22 1.21
C ILE A 317 6.01 -20.39 0.06
N GLN A 318 5.18 -21.43 0.07
CA GLN A 318 4.20 -21.69 -0.98
C GLN A 318 3.27 -20.49 -1.19
N TYR A 319 2.65 -19.99 -0.11
CA TYR A 319 1.68 -18.89 -0.21
C TYR A 319 2.32 -17.53 -0.50
N PHE A 320 3.51 -17.24 0.07
CA PHE A 320 4.22 -16.01 -0.28
C PHE A 320 4.75 -16.03 -1.71
N SER A 321 5.27 -17.17 -2.19
CA SER A 321 5.67 -17.34 -3.59
C SER A 321 4.49 -17.13 -4.53
N LYS A 322 3.32 -17.70 -4.22
CA LYS A 322 2.12 -17.48 -5.05
C LYS A 322 1.67 -16.02 -5.03
N ALA A 323 1.76 -15.34 -3.89
CA ALA A 323 1.44 -13.92 -3.79
C ALA A 323 2.39 -13.05 -4.63
N VAL A 324 3.69 -13.38 -4.67
CA VAL A 324 4.70 -12.69 -5.49
C VAL A 324 4.50 -13.02 -6.98
N GLU A 325 4.23 -14.27 -7.34
CA GLU A 325 3.93 -14.68 -8.72
C GLU A 325 2.74 -13.89 -9.29
N LEU A 326 1.65 -13.77 -8.52
CA LEU A 326 0.45 -13.04 -8.92
C LEU A 326 0.60 -11.52 -8.91
N LYS A 327 1.57 -10.99 -8.16
CA LYS A 327 1.86 -9.54 -8.08
C LYS A 327 3.34 -9.32 -7.76
N PRO A 328 4.23 -9.30 -8.78
CA PRO A 328 5.69 -9.22 -8.57
C PRO A 328 6.18 -7.94 -7.90
N ASN A 329 5.43 -6.84 -7.98
CA ASN A 329 5.75 -5.58 -7.30
C ASN A 329 5.23 -5.52 -5.85
N ASN A 330 4.69 -6.61 -5.29
CA ASN A 330 4.27 -6.65 -3.90
C ASN A 330 5.48 -6.81 -2.97
N ILE A 331 6.09 -5.68 -2.61
CA ILE A 331 7.28 -5.61 -1.75
C ILE A 331 7.08 -6.33 -0.42
N TYR A 332 5.91 -6.18 0.22
CA TYR A 332 5.63 -6.85 1.48
C TYR A 332 5.57 -8.38 1.33
N ALA A 333 5.01 -8.89 0.23
CA ALA A 333 5.02 -10.32 -0.04
C ALA A 333 6.44 -10.84 -0.29
N LYS A 334 7.26 -10.09 -1.05
CA LYS A 334 8.68 -10.40 -1.27
C LYS A 334 9.47 -10.45 0.04
N VAL A 335 9.33 -9.44 0.91
CA VAL A 335 9.98 -9.45 2.23
C VAL A 335 9.53 -10.65 3.07
N ASN A 336 8.24 -10.97 3.08
CA ASN A 336 7.75 -12.14 3.81
C ASN A 336 8.24 -13.46 3.23
N LEU A 337 8.43 -13.55 1.91
CA LEU A 337 9.04 -14.69 1.23
C LEU A 337 10.51 -14.84 1.64
N ALA A 338 11.29 -13.75 1.62
CA ALA A 338 12.68 -13.74 2.07
C ALA A 338 12.81 -14.15 3.55
N ASP A 339 11.92 -13.66 4.41
CA ASP A 339 11.84 -14.09 5.81
C ASP A 339 11.60 -15.60 5.91
N ALA A 340 10.68 -16.15 5.13
CA ALA A 340 10.36 -17.59 5.11
C ALA A 340 11.55 -18.43 4.60
N PHE A 341 12.25 -17.96 3.56
CA PHE A 341 13.50 -18.58 3.12
C PHE A 341 14.57 -18.57 4.22
N GLY A 342 14.69 -17.46 4.96
CA GLY A 342 15.55 -17.35 6.13
C GLY A 342 15.23 -18.37 7.22
N GLU A 343 13.95 -18.66 7.48
CA GLU A 343 13.53 -19.73 8.41
C GLU A 343 13.87 -21.12 7.89
N SER A 344 13.78 -21.35 6.58
CA SER A 344 14.14 -22.62 5.93
C SER A 344 15.65 -22.84 5.74
N ARG A 345 16.50 -21.90 6.22
CA ARG A 345 17.96 -21.88 6.00
C ARG A 345 18.40 -21.71 4.54
N GLN A 346 17.48 -21.36 3.64
CA GLN A 346 17.78 -20.94 2.27
C GLN A 346 18.26 -19.48 2.27
N LEU A 347 19.43 -19.23 2.86
CA LEU A 347 19.94 -17.87 3.08
C LEU A 347 20.30 -17.14 1.79
N GLY A 348 20.75 -17.87 0.77
CA GLY A 348 21.06 -17.30 -0.55
C GLY A 348 19.83 -16.72 -1.23
N GLU A 349 18.76 -17.51 -1.32
CA GLU A 349 17.47 -17.07 -1.90
C GLU A 349 16.88 -15.85 -1.17
N ALA A 350 16.93 -15.86 0.17
CA ALA A 350 16.49 -14.73 0.96
C ALA A 350 17.29 -13.45 0.67
N GLU A 351 18.62 -13.58 0.56
CA GLU A 351 19.51 -12.44 0.30
C GLU A 351 19.35 -11.88 -1.11
N ILE A 352 19.13 -12.72 -2.12
CA ILE A 352 18.83 -12.29 -3.50
C ILE A 352 17.61 -11.35 -3.49
N ILE A 353 16.52 -11.77 -2.85
CA ILE A 353 15.29 -10.95 -2.76
C ILE A 353 15.57 -9.61 -2.05
N PHE A 354 16.32 -9.61 -0.95
CA PHE A 354 16.63 -8.36 -0.26
C PHE A 354 17.52 -7.43 -1.08
N CYS A 355 18.51 -7.95 -1.81
CA CYS A 355 19.34 -7.16 -2.71
C CYS A 355 18.49 -6.55 -3.85
N GLU A 356 17.66 -7.33 -4.52
CA GLU A 356 16.73 -6.83 -5.54
C GLU A 356 15.83 -5.70 -5.02
N LEU A 357 15.31 -5.84 -3.80
CA LEU A 357 14.45 -4.84 -3.18
C LEU A 357 15.19 -3.55 -2.78
N ILE A 358 16.49 -3.63 -2.48
CA ILE A 358 17.28 -2.46 -2.06
C ILE A 358 17.83 -1.71 -3.28
N ASP A 359 18.11 -2.43 -4.36
CA ASP A 359 18.56 -1.84 -5.63
C ASP A 359 17.40 -1.21 -6.43
N ASP A 360 16.14 -1.48 -6.04
CA ASP A 360 14.96 -0.86 -6.62
C ASP A 360 14.80 0.61 -6.21
N ASN A 361 15.24 1.50 -7.09
CA ASN A 361 15.14 2.95 -6.90
C ASN A 361 13.72 3.52 -7.06
N THR A 362 12.75 2.72 -7.51
CA THR A 362 11.35 3.16 -7.72
C THR A 362 10.50 3.11 -6.46
N LEU A 363 11.02 2.51 -5.39
CA LEU A 363 10.33 2.35 -4.12
C LEU A 363 10.05 3.69 -3.42
N SER A 364 8.90 3.80 -2.77
CA SER A 364 8.62 4.94 -1.90
C SER A 364 9.57 4.94 -0.69
N GLU A 365 9.79 6.11 -0.08
CA GLU A 365 10.66 6.24 1.10
C GLU A 365 10.23 5.30 2.26
N SER A 366 8.92 5.15 2.49
CA SER A 366 8.39 4.19 3.46
C SER A 366 8.65 2.71 3.08
N GLU A 367 8.69 2.38 1.79
CA GLU A 367 9.00 1.03 1.31
C GLU A 367 10.49 0.73 1.43
N LYS A 368 11.36 1.66 1.03
CA LYS A 368 12.82 1.57 1.27
C LYS A 368 13.12 1.33 2.74
N GLN A 369 12.46 2.09 3.61
CA GLN A 369 12.58 1.93 5.06
C GLN A 369 12.15 0.53 5.54
N HIS A 370 11.09 -0.03 4.97
CA HIS A 370 10.65 -1.40 5.23
C HIS A 370 11.65 -2.45 4.75
N CYS A 371 12.17 -2.31 3.53
CA CYS A 371 13.18 -3.20 2.95
C CYS A 371 14.46 -3.21 3.79
N HIS A 372 15.03 -2.03 4.09
CA HIS A 372 16.23 -1.90 4.90
C HIS A 372 16.04 -2.43 6.33
N THR A 373 14.90 -2.16 6.97
CA THR A 373 14.62 -2.69 8.31
C THR A 373 14.54 -4.21 8.28
N SER A 374 13.83 -4.78 7.32
CA SER A 374 13.63 -6.22 7.20
C SER A 374 14.94 -6.94 6.85
N TYR A 375 15.73 -6.37 5.93
CA TYR A 375 17.05 -6.91 5.60
C TYR A 375 18.01 -6.85 6.79
N GLY A 376 18.00 -5.75 7.55
CA GLY A 376 18.75 -5.65 8.81
C GLY A 376 18.37 -6.73 9.82
N LEU A 377 17.08 -7.05 9.95
CA LEU A 377 16.60 -8.14 10.82
C LEU A 377 17.07 -9.51 10.31
N PHE A 378 17.00 -9.76 9.00
CA PHE A 378 17.52 -10.98 8.38
C PHE A 378 19.03 -11.14 8.61
N LEU A 379 19.82 -10.10 8.36
CA LEU A 379 21.26 -10.10 8.58
C LEU A 379 21.61 -10.38 10.03
N LEU A 380 20.94 -9.71 10.98
CA LEU A 380 21.19 -9.85 12.40
C LEU A 380 20.85 -11.25 12.93
N TYR A 381 19.69 -11.80 12.57
CA TYR A 381 19.16 -13.02 13.20
C TYR A 381 19.38 -14.30 12.38
N LYS A 382 19.46 -14.21 11.05
CA LYS A 382 19.62 -15.38 10.17
C LYS A 382 21.05 -15.56 9.71
N LYS A 383 21.70 -14.50 9.19
CA LYS A 383 23.12 -14.55 8.77
C LYS A 383 24.11 -14.31 9.91
N LYS A 384 23.68 -13.70 11.02
CA LYS A 384 24.54 -13.28 12.14
C LYS A 384 25.63 -12.28 11.71
N ASP A 385 25.33 -11.46 10.70
CA ASP A 385 26.20 -10.39 10.21
C ASP A 385 25.72 -9.06 10.82
N GLU A 386 26.26 -8.74 12.00
CA GLU A 386 25.83 -7.57 12.76
C GLU A 386 26.25 -6.26 12.09
N ASP A 387 27.43 -6.20 11.49
CA ASP A 387 27.98 -4.94 10.98
C ASP A 387 27.20 -4.49 9.72
N LYS A 388 26.82 -5.45 8.85
CA LYS A 388 25.88 -5.15 7.76
C LYS A 388 24.49 -4.85 8.29
N ALA A 389 24.00 -5.56 9.31
CA ALA A 389 22.69 -5.28 9.90
C ALA A 389 22.60 -3.84 10.44
N VAL A 390 23.63 -3.38 11.17
CA VAL A 390 23.73 -2.00 11.65
C VAL A 390 23.70 -1.01 10.49
N SER A 391 24.41 -1.30 9.39
CA SER A 391 24.41 -0.45 8.20
C SER A 391 23.00 -0.30 7.61
N GLN A 392 22.27 -1.41 7.48
CA GLN A 392 20.90 -1.40 6.97
C GLN A 392 19.93 -0.68 7.92
N PHE A 393 20.04 -0.89 9.24
CA PHE A 393 19.22 -0.15 10.19
C PHE A 393 19.52 1.36 10.18
N LYS A 394 20.78 1.77 9.99
CA LYS A 394 21.15 3.18 9.84
C LYS A 394 20.48 3.79 8.59
N LEU A 395 20.48 3.08 7.46
CA LEU A 395 19.80 3.52 6.24
C LEU A 395 18.28 3.67 6.47
N ALA A 396 17.64 2.65 7.05
CA ALA A 396 16.21 2.72 7.39
C ALA A 396 15.89 3.89 8.32
N PHE A 397 16.70 4.11 9.36
CA PHE A 397 16.42 5.08 10.40
C PHE A 397 16.58 6.54 9.94
N ARG A 398 17.48 6.80 8.97
CA ARG A 398 17.73 8.11 8.37
C ARG A 398 16.61 8.59 7.45
N ILE A 399 15.80 7.69 6.90
CA ILE A 399 14.65 8.08 6.07
C ILE A 399 13.63 8.79 6.97
N PRO A 400 13.32 10.09 6.76
CA PRO A 400 12.59 10.93 7.71
C PRO A 400 11.07 10.73 7.64
N VAL A 401 10.59 9.50 7.43
CA VAL A 401 9.17 9.15 7.41
C VAL A 401 8.80 8.47 8.72
N ASP A 402 7.74 8.92 9.40
CA ASP A 402 7.28 8.28 10.64
C ASP A 402 6.52 6.97 10.34
N THR A 403 7.23 5.86 10.45
CA THR A 403 6.70 4.51 10.26
C THR A 403 7.02 3.61 11.45
N TYR A 404 6.32 2.47 11.52
CA TYR A 404 6.64 1.42 12.48
C TYR A 404 8.07 0.88 12.26
N GLU A 405 8.46 0.72 10.99
CA GLU A 405 9.76 0.23 10.55
C GLU A 405 10.89 1.13 11.02
N ARG A 406 10.74 2.47 10.92
CA ARG A 406 11.70 3.44 11.49
C ARG A 406 11.90 3.21 12.98
N LYS A 407 10.78 3.07 13.71
CA LYS A 407 10.79 2.85 15.16
C LYS A 407 11.47 1.51 15.51
N GLN A 408 11.26 0.47 14.71
CA GLN A 408 11.94 -0.82 14.88
C GLN A 408 13.44 -0.74 14.60
N ALA A 409 13.86 -0.11 13.50
CA ALA A 409 15.27 0.11 13.19
C ALA A 409 15.97 0.87 14.32
N GLY A 410 15.36 1.95 14.81
CA GLY A 410 15.86 2.72 15.95
C GLY A 410 15.96 1.91 17.24
N LYS A 411 14.98 1.05 17.54
CA LYS A 411 15.03 0.12 18.69
C LYS A 411 16.18 -0.89 18.56
N LYS A 412 16.39 -1.47 17.38
CA LYS A 412 17.49 -2.42 17.13
C LYS A 412 18.86 -1.76 17.21
N LEU A 413 19.01 -0.57 16.62
CA LEU A 413 20.22 0.24 16.74
C LEU A 413 20.55 0.55 18.21
N LYS A 414 19.57 1.02 18.98
CA LYS A 414 19.74 1.31 20.41
C LYS A 414 20.20 0.07 21.18
N MET A 415 19.51 -1.06 21.00
CA MET A 415 19.84 -2.33 21.65
C MET A 415 21.28 -2.79 21.33
N ILE A 416 21.70 -2.71 20.07
CA ILE A 416 23.07 -3.09 19.65
C ILE A 416 24.10 -2.15 20.26
N ALA A 417 23.86 -0.83 20.20
CA ALA A 417 24.76 0.16 20.75
C ALA A 417 24.95 0.00 22.27
N GLU A 418 23.86 -0.14 23.03
CA GLU A 418 23.92 -0.34 24.49
C GLU A 418 24.68 -1.61 24.87
N ARG A 419 24.48 -2.71 24.13
CA ARG A 419 25.24 -3.94 24.33
C ARG A 419 26.74 -3.75 24.00
N ASN A 420 27.04 -2.97 22.96
CA ASN A 420 28.42 -2.76 22.48
C ASN A 420 29.18 -1.68 23.28
N LEU A 421 28.53 -0.87 24.13
CA LEU A 421 29.21 0.04 25.06
C LEU A 421 30.11 -0.69 26.06
N ASN A 422 29.79 -1.94 26.40
CA ASN A 422 30.61 -2.76 27.28
C ASN A 422 31.76 -3.47 26.54
N ASN A 423 31.80 -3.39 25.21
CA ASN A 423 32.82 -4.02 24.38
C ASN A 423 33.83 -2.97 23.90
N LYS A 424 35.03 -2.96 24.50
CA LYS A 424 36.12 -2.00 24.19
C LYS A 424 36.36 -1.78 22.69
N LYS A 425 36.24 -2.83 21.86
CA LYS A 425 36.47 -2.75 20.41
C LYS A 425 35.35 -2.06 19.63
N LYS A 426 34.12 -2.05 20.16
CA LYS A 426 32.92 -1.50 19.49
C LYS A 426 32.37 -0.24 20.17
N VAL A 427 33.06 0.30 21.19
CA VAL A 427 32.61 1.49 21.93
C VAL A 427 32.41 2.69 21.00
N LYS A 428 33.35 2.92 20.06
CA LYS A 428 33.27 4.03 19.10
C LYS A 428 32.00 3.94 18.25
N GLU A 429 31.78 2.79 17.61
CA GLU A 429 30.58 2.55 16.78
C GLU A 429 29.29 2.67 17.60
N ALA A 430 29.29 2.16 18.83
CA ALA A 430 28.14 2.28 19.73
C ALA A 430 27.82 3.75 20.03
N LEU A 431 28.83 4.57 20.31
CA LEU A 431 28.66 6.01 20.56
C LEU A 431 28.17 6.74 19.30
N GLU A 432 28.67 6.39 18.11
CA GLU A 432 28.19 6.94 16.84
C GLU A 432 26.71 6.61 16.57
N ILE A 433 26.28 5.38 16.89
CA ILE A 433 24.87 4.98 16.79
C ILE A 433 24.01 5.79 17.77
N LEU A 434 24.46 5.95 19.02
CA LEU A 434 23.74 6.75 20.01
C LEU A 434 23.67 8.23 19.63
N ALA A 435 24.74 8.76 19.02
CA ALA A 435 24.74 10.10 18.45
C ALA A 435 23.69 10.25 17.34
N LEU A 436 23.64 9.31 16.39
CA LEU A 436 22.63 9.28 15.33
C LEU A 436 21.21 9.27 15.91
N ILE A 437 20.94 8.37 16.86
CA ILE A 437 19.62 8.27 17.51
C ILE A 437 19.24 9.57 18.22
N SER A 438 20.19 10.22 18.88
CA SER A 438 19.94 11.47 19.60
C SER A 438 19.69 12.63 18.63
N SER A 439 20.45 12.70 17.54
CA SER A 439 20.27 13.70 16.48
C SER A 439 18.89 13.61 15.84
N GLU A 440 18.46 12.41 15.46
CA GLU A 440 17.15 12.16 14.84
C GLU A 440 15.96 12.40 15.80
N LYS A 441 16.22 12.44 17.12
CA LYS A 441 15.24 12.81 18.15
C LYS A 441 15.25 14.30 18.49
N GLY A 442 16.06 15.12 17.81
CA GLY A 442 16.23 16.55 18.12
C GLY A 442 17.02 16.83 19.41
N GLN A 443 17.74 15.83 19.94
CA GLN A 443 18.54 15.94 21.17
C GLN A 443 19.98 16.32 20.84
N GLU A 444 20.19 17.49 20.23
CA GLU A 444 21.49 17.90 19.69
C GLU A 444 22.62 17.94 20.72
N THR A 445 22.36 18.45 21.93
CA THR A 445 23.36 18.48 23.01
C THR A 445 23.83 17.07 23.35
N GLN A 446 22.91 16.12 23.40
CA GLN A 446 23.23 14.72 23.69
C GLN A 446 23.97 14.05 22.53
N ALA A 447 23.57 14.36 21.28
CA ALA A 447 24.25 13.89 20.09
C ALA A 447 25.72 14.36 20.05
N LYS A 448 25.98 15.65 20.31
CA LYS A 448 27.33 16.22 20.39
C LYS A 448 28.18 15.57 21.48
N LYS A 449 27.61 15.31 22.66
CA LYS A 449 28.30 14.58 23.75
C LYS A 449 28.73 13.18 23.31
N TYR A 450 27.87 12.45 22.60
CA TYR A 450 28.22 11.12 22.08
C TYR A 450 29.29 11.19 20.99
N GLN A 451 29.23 12.16 20.09
CA GLN A 451 30.25 12.37 19.05
C GLN A 451 31.62 12.69 19.65
N GLN A 452 31.69 13.59 20.63
CA GLN A 452 32.94 13.92 21.32
C GLN A 452 33.56 12.70 22.00
N ARG A 453 32.74 11.90 22.70
CA ARG A 453 33.20 10.65 23.31
C ARG A 453 33.69 9.64 22.27
N ALA A 454 33.04 9.55 21.11
CA ALA A 454 33.47 8.66 20.03
C ALA A 454 34.85 9.09 19.48
N GLN A 455 35.09 10.39 19.34
CA GLN A 455 36.36 10.96 18.88
C GLN A 455 37.51 10.72 19.88
N GLN A 456 37.25 10.84 21.17
CA GLN A 456 38.22 10.52 22.23
C GLN A 456 38.64 9.04 22.21
N HIS A 457 37.74 8.14 21.79
CA HIS A 457 38.08 6.74 21.64
C HIS A 457 38.94 6.46 20.40
N SER A 458 38.80 7.21 19.30
CA SER A 458 39.73 7.09 18.17
C SER A 458 41.15 7.50 18.54
N SER A 459 41.32 8.64 19.21
CA SER A 459 42.65 9.16 19.58
C SER A 459 43.42 8.21 20.49
N HIS A 460 42.75 7.54 21.44
CA HIS A 460 43.43 6.58 22.31
C HIS A 460 43.80 5.26 21.61
N THR A 461 43.02 4.78 20.64
CA THR A 461 43.46 3.65 19.80
C THR A 461 44.64 4.01 18.92
N ASP A 462 44.65 5.23 18.37
CA ASP A 462 45.74 5.72 17.50
C ASP A 462 47.02 6.01 18.30
N GLU A 463 46.92 6.54 19.52
CA GLU A 463 48.05 6.70 20.44
C GLU A 463 48.64 5.35 20.86
N LEU A 464 47.80 4.36 21.16
CA LEU A 464 48.27 3.02 21.51
C LEU A 464 48.93 2.32 20.32
N THR A 465 48.39 2.43 19.10
CA THR A 465 49.02 1.86 17.90
C THR A 465 50.30 2.60 17.51
N GLN A 466 50.35 3.93 17.66
CA GLN A 466 51.59 4.70 17.45
C GLN A 466 52.67 4.39 18.49
N ASP A 467 52.31 4.25 19.78
CA ASP A 467 53.26 3.87 20.83
C ASP A 467 53.77 2.43 20.62
N PHE A 468 52.90 1.52 20.15
CA PHE A 468 53.31 0.16 19.77
C PHE A 468 54.22 0.14 18.54
N ALA A 469 53.92 0.94 17.51
CA ALA A 469 54.76 1.06 16.32
C ALA A 469 56.14 1.65 16.66
N LYS A 470 56.20 2.69 17.51
CA LYS A 470 57.47 3.26 17.99
C LYS A 470 58.30 2.27 18.80
N ARG A 471 57.68 1.38 19.58
CA ARG A 471 58.41 0.34 20.34
C ARG A 471 58.97 -0.79 19.48
N LEU A 472 58.52 -0.93 18.23
CA LEU A 472 59.04 -1.93 17.28
C LEU A 472 60.19 -1.39 16.41
N GLU A 473 60.42 -0.07 16.40
CA GLU A 473 61.55 0.56 15.70
C GLU A 473 62.82 0.71 16.56
N PHE A 474 62.83 0.19 17.79
CA PHE A 474 64.02 0.00 18.63
C PHE A 474 64.29 -1.49 18.82
#